data_AF-A0A8T5ZP12-F1
#
_entry.id   AF-A0A8T5ZP12-F1
#
_cell.length_a   1.000
_cell.length_b   1.000
_cell.length_c   1.000
_cell.angle_alpha   90.00
_cell.angle_beta   90.00
_cell.angle_gamma   90.00
#
_symmetry.space_group_name_H-M   'P 1'
#
loop_
_entity.id
_entity.type
_entity.pdbx_description
1 polymer ?
#
loop_
_entity_poly.entity_id
_entity_poly.type
_entity_poly.pdbx_seq_one_letter_code
_entity_poly.pdbx_strand_id
1 'polypeptide(L)' 'YDYAALVFEEARKAGIPLALNKLNAVPTTAYPTPARRPHNSRLNTEKFQQNFALVLPDWQVGVKRMLNELFTTIAI' A
#
# COMPACT_ATOMS: atom_id res chain seq x y z
N TYR A 1 4.24 0.80 -7.75
CA TYR A 1 4.03 -0.58 -8.23
C TYR A 1 3.80 -1.50 -7.03
N ASP A 2 4.78 -1.62 -6.13
CA ASP A 2 4.77 -2.58 -5.00
C ASP A 2 3.55 -2.50 -4.10
N TYR A 3 3.08 -1.29 -3.77
CA TYR A 3 1.86 -1.11 -2.97
C TYR A 3 0.64 -1.77 -3.62
N ALA A 4 0.41 -1.50 -4.91
CA ALA A 4 -0.69 -2.10 -5.65
C ALA A 4 -0.49 -3.61 -5.84
N ALA A 5 0.74 -4.05 -6.10
CA ALA A 5 1.07 -5.47 -6.22
C ALA A 5 0.71 -6.24 -4.95
N LEU A 6 1.05 -5.70 -3.77
CA LEU A 6 0.67 -6.29 -2.49
C LEU A 6 -0.85 -6.38 -2.35
N VAL A 7 -1.58 -5.30 -2.62
CA VAL A 7 -3.05 -5.27 -2.49
C VAL A 7 -3.70 -6.34 -3.37
N PHE A 8 -3.31 -6.42 -4.64
CA PHE A 8 -3.87 -7.42 -5.57
C PHE A 8 -3.48 -8.85 -5.19
N GLU A 9 -2.28 -9.05 -4.67
CA GLU A 9 -1.84 -10.36 -4.18
C GLU A 9 -2.67 -10.83 -2.97
N GLU A 10 -2.87 -9.96 -1.98
CA GLU A 10 -3.70 -10.30 -0.82
C GLU A 10 -5.18 -10.52 -1.22
N ALA A 11 -5.71 -9.75 -2.18
CA ALA A 11 -7.05 -9.97 -2.71
C ALA A 11 -7.19 -11.34 -3.41
N ARG A 12 -6.17 -11.76 -4.18
CA ARG A 12 -6.16 -13.10 -4.80
C ARG A 12 -6.13 -14.21 -3.75
N LYS A 13 -5.29 -14.07 -2.71
CA LYS A 13 -5.24 -15.03 -1.59
C LYS A 13 -6.57 -15.16 -0.87
N ALA A 14 -7.31 -14.06 -0.75
CA ALA A 14 -8.64 -14.03 -0.16
C ALA A 14 -9.76 -14.50 -1.12
N GLY A 15 -9.43 -14.96 -2.33
CA GLY A 15 -10.41 -15.44 -3.30
C GLY A 15 -11.28 -14.35 -3.92
N ILE A 16 -10.91 -13.07 -3.79
CA ILE A 16 -11.66 -11.95 -4.36
C ILE A 16 -11.50 -11.97 -5.88
N PRO A 17 -12.60 -11.99 -6.65
CA PRO A 17 -12.52 -11.95 -8.11
C PRO A 17 -11.98 -10.59 -8.57
N LEU A 18 -10.92 -10.62 -9.37
CA LEU A 18 -10.31 -9.41 -9.94
C LEU A 18 -10.45 -9.44 -11.47
N ALA A 19 -10.90 -8.32 -12.04
CA ALA A 19 -10.81 -8.10 -13.49
C ALA A 19 -9.37 -7.85 -13.98
N LEU A 20 -8.41 -7.77 -13.05
CA LEU A 20 -7.03 -7.44 -13.34
C LEU A 20 -6.27 -8.64 -13.92
N ASN A 21 -5.94 -8.54 -15.21
CA ASN A 21 -5.09 -9.53 -15.90
C ASN A 21 -3.59 -9.32 -15.63
N LYS A 22 -3.13 -8.07 -15.68
CA LYS A 22 -1.70 -7.72 -15.52
C LYS A 22 -1.55 -6.38 -14.82
N LEU A 23 -0.65 -6.32 -13.84
CA LEU A 23 -0.22 -5.05 -13.22
C LEU A 23 0.98 -4.48 -13.98
N ASN A 24 0.87 -3.24 -14.44
CA ASN A 24 1.95 -2.53 -15.13
C ASN A 24 2.42 -1.35 -14.29
N ALA A 25 3.74 -1.15 -14.19
CA ALA A 25 4.30 0.06 -13.61
C ALA A 25 4.09 1.24 -14.57
N VAL A 26 3.96 2.44 -14.02
CA VAL A 26 3.77 3.67 -14.81
C VAL A 26 4.59 4.82 -14.21
N PRO A 27 5.28 5.63 -15.04
CA PRO A 27 5.95 6.83 -14.55
C PRO A 27 4.93 7.95 -14.25
N THR A 28 5.28 8.84 -13.32
CA THR A 28 4.46 10.04 -13.00
C THR A 28 4.14 10.89 -14.23
N THR A 29 5.04 10.95 -15.21
CA THR A 29 4.87 11.74 -16.44
C THR A 29 3.71 11.28 -17.32
N ALA A 30 3.26 10.02 -17.20
CA ALA A 30 2.11 9.52 -17.95
C ALA A 30 0.77 10.08 -17.43
N TYR A 31 0.74 10.62 -16.21
CA TYR A 31 -0.45 11.16 -15.57
C TYR A 31 -0.13 12.53 -14.94
N PRO A 32 -0.10 13.61 -15.75
CA PRO A 32 0.17 14.95 -15.25
C PRO A 32 -0.94 15.41 -14.29
N THR A 33 -0.54 16.03 -13.19
CA THR A 33 -1.47 16.59 -12.19
C THR A 33 -1.25 18.10 -12.06
N PRO A 34 -2.31 18.90 -11.80
CA PRO A 34 -2.18 20.35 -11.66
C PRO A 34 -1.17 20.76 -10.58
N ALA A 35 -1.22 20.10 -9.42
CA ALA A 35 -0.20 20.23 -8.39
C ALA A 35 0.97 19.28 -8.67
N ARG A 36 2.20 19.79 -8.55
CA ARG A 36 3.42 18.98 -8.72
C ARG A 36 3.57 18.00 -7.56
N ARG A 37 3.68 16.71 -7.87
CA ARG A 37 3.99 15.68 -6.87
C ARG A 37 5.51 15.59 -6.63
N PRO A 38 5.98 15.53 -5.38
CA PRO A 38 7.38 15.27 -5.08
C PRO A 38 7.82 13.90 -5.62
N HIS A 39 9.07 13.81 -6.09
CA HIS A 39 9.64 12.54 -6.54
C HIS A 39 10.05 11.63 -5.38
N ASN A 40 10.39 12.22 -4.24
CA ASN A 40 10.77 11.52 -3.02
C ASN A 40 9.93 12.01 -1.84
N SER A 41 9.07 11.15 -1.32
CA SER A 41 8.24 11.40 -0.12
C SER A 41 8.66 10.53 1.07
N ARG A 42 9.87 9.93 1.05
CA ARG A 42 10.38 9.13 2.17
C ARG A 42 10.72 10.04 3.35
N LEU A 43 10.24 9.68 4.54
CA LEU A 43 10.51 10.38 5.79
C LEU A 43 11.35 9.48 6.70
N ASN A 44 12.41 10.04 7.31
CA ASN A 44 13.14 9.37 8.39
C ASN A 44 12.37 9.59 9.71
N THR A 45 12.03 8.51 10.39
CA THR A 45 11.26 8.52 11.64
C THR A 45 12.08 8.15 12.88
N GLU A 46 13.41 8.04 12.77
CA GLU A 46 14.31 7.66 13.87
C GLU A 46 14.14 8.53 15.12
N LYS A 47 14.02 9.85 14.95
CA LYS A 47 13.79 10.78 16.07
C LYS A 47 12.52 10.43 16.86
N PHE A 48 11.44 10.06 16.18
CA PHE A 48 10.19 9.67 16.83
C PHE A 48 10.37 8.36 17.60
N GLN A 49 10.96 7.36 16.94
CA GLN A 49 11.19 6.04 17.55
C GLN A 49 12.05 6.13 18.81
N GLN A 50 13.13 6.92 18.76
CA GLN A 50 14.02 7.16 19.90
C GLN A 50 13.34 7.92 21.04
N ASN A 51 12.67 9.04 20.72
CA ASN A 51 12.08 9.90 21.74
C ASN A 51 10.93 9.24 22.50
N PHE A 52 10.17 8.38 21.83
CA PHE A 52 8.98 7.74 22.41
C PHE A 52 9.18 6.26 22.74
N ALA A 53 10.36 5.69 22.46
CA ALA A 53 10.65 4.26 22.59
C ALA A 53 9.59 3.38 21.89
N LEU A 54 9.14 3.81 20.71
CA LEU A 54 8.13 3.12 19.90
C LEU A 54 8.75 2.53 18.64
N VAL A 55 8.23 1.38 18.23
CA VAL A 55 8.53 0.75 16.94
C VAL A 55 7.48 1.17 15.93
N LEU A 56 7.92 1.63 14.75
CA LEU A 56 7.06 1.86 13.60
C LEU A 56 7.22 0.69 12.63
N PRO A 57 6.24 -0.22 12.50
CA PRO A 57 6.37 -1.39 11.66
C PRO A 57 6.38 -1.04 10.18
N ASP A 58 6.87 -1.98 9.37
CA ASP A 58 6.78 -1.92 7.91
C ASP A 58 5.34 -1.69 7.42
N TRP A 59 5.19 -0.87 6.38
CA TRP A 59 3.89 -0.43 5.87
C TRP A 59 2.98 -1.60 5.44
N GLN A 60 3.59 -2.71 5.00
CA GLN A 60 2.88 -3.92 4.57
C GLN A 60 2.02 -4.51 5.69
N VAL A 61 2.44 -4.38 6.96
CA VAL A 61 1.69 -4.91 8.11
C VAL A 61 0.33 -4.23 8.22
N GLY A 62 0.31 -2.89 8.16
CA GLY A 62 -0.93 -2.11 8.24
C GLY A 62 -1.86 -2.38 7.06
N VAL A 63 -1.33 -2.45 5.84
CA VAL A 63 -2.12 -2.73 4.64
C VAL A 63 -2.75 -4.12 4.70
N LYS A 64 -1.97 -5.17 5.01
CA LYS A 64 -2.50 -6.54 5.11
C LYS A 64 -3.59 -6.66 6.17
N ARG A 65 -3.40 -6.02 7.33
CA ARG A 65 -4.41 -6.01 8.39
C ARG A 65 -5.73 -5.41 7.89
N MET A 66 -5.68 -4.22 7.30
CA MET A 66 -6.88 -3.54 6.80
C MET A 66 -7.58 -4.36 5.71
N LEU A 67 -6.81 -4.97 4.78
CA LEU A 67 -7.39 -5.83 3.74
C LEU A 67 -8.07 -7.07 4.32
N ASN A 68 -7.48 -7.68 5.35
CA ASN A 68 -8.08 -8.82 6.04
C ASN A 68 -9.42 -8.43 6.70
N GLU A 69 -9.47 -7.29 7.39
CA GLU A 69 -10.70 -6.75 7.98
C GLU A 69 -11.77 -6.48 6.89
N LEU A 70 -11.37 -5.95 5.74
CA LEU A 70 -12.25 -5.68 4.61
C LEU A 70 -12.82 -6.98 3.99
N PHE A 71 -11.97 -7.97 3.71
CA PHE A 71 -12.40 -9.20 3.05
C PHE A 71 -13.25 -10.09 3.94
N THR A 72 -12.98 -10.10 5.25
CA THR A 72 -13.79 -10.83 6.22
C THR A 72 -15.24 -10.31 6.26
N THR A 73 -15.43 -8.99 6.10
CA THR A 73 -16.77 -8.37 6.12
C THR A 73 -17.60 -8.68 4.88
N ILE A 74 -16.96 -8.97 3.74
CA ILE A 74 -17.61 -9.26 2.45
C ILE A 74 -18.04 -10.74 2.36
N ALA A 75 -17.54 -11.60 3.24
CA ALA A 75 -17.79 -13.04 3.23
C ALA A 75 -19.07 -13.49 3.97
N ILE A 76 -20.02 -12.57 4.22
CA ILE A 76 -21.34 -12.85 4.82
C ILE A 76 -22.43 -12.67 3.78
#